data_AF-A0A455U1J4-F1
#
_entry.id   AF-A0A455U1J4-F1
#
_cell.length_a   1.000
_cell.length_b   1.000
_cell.length_c   1.000
_cell.angle_alpha   90.00
_cell.angle_beta   90.00
_cell.angle_gamma   90.00
#
_symmetry.space_group_name_H-M   'P 1'
#
loop_
_entity.id
_entity.type
_entity.pdbx_description
1 polymer ?
#
loop_
_entity_poly.entity_id
_entity_poly.type
_entity_poly.pdbx_seq_one_letter_code
_entity_poly.pdbx_strand_id
1 'polypeptide(L)'
;MSNLGPSTDRPAFARDVPREVPAWLRGIYAGLCLYLFLAALNVLGAGLGAFGSDSDLLTRAFALGANPFIALMAGLLVTMVVQSSSFTSALIVTLVASGEMTLGTAVFAIMGANIGTAVTGVIVALANVRIKRNFRRSFTAALMHDLFNILTVLLVFPVEWLTGMFHAEGYGIFTRLAGWWLI
;
A
#
# COMPACT_ATOMS: atom_id res chain seq x y z
N MET A 1 14.95 3.41 71.17
CA MET A 1 14.27 2.15 70.80
C MET A 1 12.96 2.48 70.11
N SER A 2 12.98 2.71 68.80
CA SER A 2 11.77 2.90 67.98
C SER A 2 11.63 1.69 67.06
N ASN A 3 10.72 0.79 67.43
CA ASN A 3 10.32 -0.36 66.62
C ASN A 3 9.78 0.11 65.27
N LEU A 4 10.54 -0.08 64.20
CA LEU A 4 10.02 -0.04 62.84
C LEU A 4 9.59 -1.46 62.50
N GLY A 5 8.27 -1.65 62.34
CA GLY A 5 7.68 -2.91 61.88
C GLY A 5 8.19 -3.30 60.49
N PRO A 6 7.98 -4.55 60.07
CA PRO A 6 8.55 -5.09 58.84
C PRO A 6 8.07 -4.28 57.64
N SER A 7 9.02 -3.64 56.94
CA SER A 7 8.77 -3.02 55.65
C SER A 7 8.28 -4.10 54.69
N THR A 8 7.03 -3.99 54.28
CA THR A 8 6.47 -4.78 53.19
C THR A 8 7.13 -4.32 51.90
N ASP A 9 8.32 -4.84 51.62
CA ASP A 9 9.01 -4.72 50.34
C ASP A 9 8.24 -5.50 49.29
N ARG A 10 7.10 -4.96 48.86
CA ARG A 10 6.50 -5.31 47.58
C ARG A 10 7.35 -4.61 46.53
N PRO A 11 8.06 -5.34 45.65
CA PRO A 11 8.79 -4.70 44.57
C PRO A 11 7.77 -3.95 43.70
N ALA A 12 7.88 -2.61 43.67
CA ALA A 12 7.00 -1.72 42.91
C ALA A 12 7.07 -1.93 41.37
N PHE A 13 7.82 -2.93 40.93
CA PHE A 13 8.07 -3.28 39.53
C PHE A 13 8.10 -4.80 39.30
N ALA A 14 7.18 -5.55 39.92
CA ALA A 14 6.84 -6.86 39.39
C ALA A 14 6.18 -6.66 38.01
N ARG A 15 6.96 -6.75 36.93
CA ARG A 15 6.42 -6.80 35.57
C ARG A 15 5.59 -8.07 35.46
N ASP A 16 4.28 -7.94 35.27
CA ASP A 16 3.45 -9.08 34.91
C ASP A 16 4.05 -9.73 33.66
N VAL A 17 4.40 -11.01 33.75
CA VAL A 17 4.89 -11.78 32.60
C VAL A 17 3.76 -11.77 31.57
N PRO A 18 3.98 -11.24 30.35
CA PRO A 18 2.94 -11.24 29.34
C PRO A 18 2.42 -12.66 29.14
N ARG A 19 1.10 -12.86 29.23
CA ARG A 19 0.49 -14.14 28.90
C ARG A 19 0.81 -14.48 27.45
N GLU A 20 1.72 -15.43 27.24
CA GLU A 20 2.07 -15.90 25.91
C GLU A 20 0.92 -16.74 25.36
N VAL A 21 0.19 -16.18 24.38
CA VAL A 21 -0.80 -16.95 23.62
C VAL A 21 -0.10 -18.12 22.92
N PRO A 22 -0.66 -19.33 22.99
CA PRO A 22 -0.02 -20.50 22.41
C PRO A 22 0.15 -20.33 20.88
N ALA A 23 1.25 -20.86 20.33
CA ALA A 23 1.65 -20.62 18.93
C ALA A 23 0.57 -20.99 17.90
N TRP A 24 -0.16 -22.08 18.13
CA TRP A 24 -1.25 -22.52 17.26
C TRP A 24 -2.43 -21.53 17.24
N LEU A 25 -2.75 -20.90 18.37
CA LEU A 25 -3.82 -19.91 18.46
C LEU A 25 -3.46 -18.61 17.72
N ARG A 26 -2.17 -18.20 17.78
CA ARG A 26 -1.65 -17.10 16.94
C ARG A 26 -1.77 -17.42 15.45
N GLY A 27 -1.47 -18.65 15.05
CA GLY A 27 -1.61 -19.12 13.67
C GLY A 27 -3.05 -19.07 13.17
N ILE A 28 -4.00 -19.57 13.98
CA ILE A 28 -5.45 -19.50 13.65
C ILE A 28 -5.92 -18.05 13.53
N TYR A 29 -5.55 -17.20 14.49
CA TYR A 29 -5.92 -15.79 14.45
C TYR A 29 -5.35 -15.07 13.22
N ALA A 30 -4.08 -15.30 12.89
CA ALA A 30 -3.45 -14.74 11.69
C ALA A 30 -4.13 -15.23 10.40
N GLY A 31 -4.46 -16.52 10.32
CA GLY A 31 -5.17 -17.10 9.19
C GLY A 31 -6.57 -16.52 9.01
N LEU A 32 -7.31 -16.32 10.11
CA LEU A 32 -8.62 -15.67 10.09
C LEU A 32 -8.51 -14.21 9.63
N CYS A 33 -7.55 -13.44 10.15
CA CYS A 33 -7.30 -12.07 9.71
C CYS A 33 -6.97 -11.99 8.22
N LEU A 34 -6.11 -12.90 7.72
CA LEU A 34 -5.76 -12.95 6.31
C LEU A 34 -6.98 -13.30 5.44
N TYR A 35 -7.79 -14.28 5.85
CA TYR A 35 -9.01 -14.65 5.14
C TYR A 35 -9.99 -13.47 5.06
N LEU A 36 -10.25 -12.79 6.19
CA LEU A 36 -11.13 -11.63 6.23
C LEU A 36 -10.59 -10.46 5.38
N PHE A 37 -9.27 -10.26 5.38
CA PHE A 37 -8.61 -9.27 4.53
C PHE A 37 -8.84 -9.56 3.04
N LEU A 38 -8.57 -10.79 2.60
CA LEU A 38 -8.78 -11.19 1.20
C LEU A 38 -10.27 -11.14 0.81
N ALA A 39 -11.17 -11.54 1.70
CA ALA A 39 -12.62 -11.44 1.47
C ALA A 39 -13.06 -9.97 1.31
N ALA A 40 -12.54 -9.06 2.13
CA ALA A 40 -12.81 -7.64 2.02
C ALA A 40 -12.28 -7.04 0.70
N LEU A 41 -11.09 -7.45 0.25
CA LEU A 41 -10.56 -7.05 -1.07
C LEU A 41 -11.48 -7.48 -2.22
N ASN A 42 -12.02 -8.70 -2.14
CA ASN A 42 -12.95 -9.20 -3.15
C ASN A 42 -14.26 -8.39 -3.20
N VAL A 43 -14.82 -8.06 -2.04
CA VAL A 43 -16.03 -7.21 -1.95
C VAL A 43 -15.76 -5.79 -2.45
N LEU A 44 -14.58 -5.22 -2.15
CA LEU A 44 -14.22 -3.88 -2.61
C LEU A 44 -14.02 -3.85 -4.14
N GLY A 45 -13.37 -4.87 -4.70
CA GLY A 45 -13.26 -5.04 -6.15
C GLY A 45 -14.63 -5.11 -6.84
N ALA A 46 -15.54 -5.93 -6.31
CA ALA A 46 -16.91 -6.03 -6.82
C ALA A 46 -17.70 -4.71 -6.67
N GLY A 47 -17.53 -4.00 -5.55
CA GLY A 47 -18.14 -2.69 -5.32
C GLY A 47 -17.69 -1.64 -6.33
N LEU A 48 -16.38 -1.57 -6.63
CA LEU A 48 -15.85 -0.67 -7.64
C LEU A 48 -16.39 -0.98 -9.05
N GLY A 49 -16.55 -2.27 -9.40
CA GLY A 49 -17.22 -2.69 -10.63
C GLY A 49 -18.67 -2.20 -10.71
N ALA A 50 -19.43 -2.32 -9.61
CA ALA A 50 -20.82 -1.86 -9.52
C ALA A 50 -20.96 -0.32 -9.51
N PHE A 51 -20.04 0.42 -8.88
CA PHE A 51 -20.02 1.88 -8.94
C PHE A 51 -19.61 2.42 -10.32
N GLY A 52 -18.80 1.67 -11.07
CA GLY A 52 -18.38 1.99 -12.43
C GLY A 52 -19.47 1.78 -13.49
N SER A 53 -20.46 0.91 -13.24
CA SER A 53 -21.54 0.61 -14.19
C SER A 53 -22.71 1.59 -14.15
N ASP A 54 -22.98 2.24 -13.00
CA ASP A 54 -24.16 3.12 -12.82
C ASP A 54 -23.87 4.63 -12.96
N SER A 55 -22.60 5.05 -12.98
CA SER A 55 -22.25 6.47 -13.09
C SER A 55 -21.56 6.80 -14.41
N ASP A 56 -22.25 7.55 -15.28
CA ASP A 56 -21.80 7.99 -16.62
C ASP A 56 -20.44 8.73 -16.61
N LEU A 57 -20.00 9.22 -15.43
CA LEU A 57 -18.68 9.78 -15.19
C LEU A 57 -17.58 8.71 -14.99
N LEU A 58 -17.86 7.65 -14.23
CA LEU A 58 -16.91 6.56 -14.04
C LEU A 58 -16.94 5.57 -15.20
N THR A 59 -18.06 5.38 -15.89
CA THR A 59 -18.10 4.57 -17.12
C THR A 59 -17.24 5.21 -18.21
N ARG A 60 -17.21 6.56 -18.29
CA ARG A 60 -16.19 7.28 -19.08
C ARG A 60 -14.80 7.15 -18.45
N ALA A 61 -14.65 7.21 -17.12
CA ALA A 61 -13.37 7.00 -16.40
C ALA A 61 -12.80 5.57 -16.38
N PHE A 62 -13.59 4.57 -16.78
CA PHE A 62 -13.19 3.17 -16.89
C PHE A 62 -13.16 2.71 -18.36
N ALA A 63 -13.96 3.30 -19.25
CA ALA A 63 -13.65 3.34 -20.68
C ALA A 63 -12.27 3.99 -20.95
N LEU A 64 -11.75 4.74 -19.96
CA LEU A 64 -10.39 5.26 -19.84
C LEU A 64 -9.33 4.23 -19.38
N GLY A 65 -9.59 2.91 -19.45
CA GLY A 65 -8.53 1.90 -19.47
C GLY A 65 -7.43 2.16 -20.52
N ALA A 66 -7.72 3.04 -21.49
CA ALA A 66 -6.79 3.55 -22.50
C ALA A 66 -5.85 4.69 -22.05
N ASN A 67 -6.10 5.37 -20.92
CA ASN A 67 -5.30 6.55 -20.50
C ASN A 67 -4.51 6.29 -19.21
N PRO A 68 -3.20 6.01 -19.31
CA PRO A 68 -2.31 5.76 -18.17
C PRO A 68 -2.33 6.81 -17.05
N PHE A 69 -2.59 8.08 -17.37
CA PHE A 69 -2.69 9.15 -16.37
C PHE A 69 -3.85 8.94 -15.40
N ILE A 70 -4.98 8.41 -15.87
CA ILE A 70 -6.16 8.19 -15.02
C ILE A 70 -5.97 6.98 -14.12
N ALA A 71 -5.33 5.93 -14.62
CA ALA A 71 -4.91 4.80 -13.79
C ALA A 71 -3.99 5.25 -12.65
N LEU A 72 -3.01 6.10 -12.95
CA LEU A 72 -2.13 6.71 -11.96
C LEU A 72 -2.91 7.55 -10.94
N MET A 73 -3.82 8.42 -11.39
CA MET A 73 -4.65 9.23 -10.48
C MET A 73 -5.57 8.37 -9.59
N ALA A 74 -6.14 7.30 -10.14
CA ALA A 74 -6.97 6.37 -9.37
C ALA A 74 -6.17 5.68 -8.26
N GLY A 75 -4.99 5.14 -8.57
CA GLY A 75 -4.12 4.51 -7.56
C GLY A 75 -3.65 5.49 -6.47
N LEU A 76 -3.38 6.73 -6.88
CA LEU A 76 -3.03 7.83 -5.98
C LEU A 76 -4.18 8.19 -5.02
N LEU A 77 -5.40 8.32 -5.53
CA LEU A 77 -6.58 8.64 -4.71
C LEU A 77 -6.93 7.51 -3.74
N VAL A 78 -6.97 6.26 -4.23
CA VAL A 78 -7.24 5.09 -3.39
C VAL A 78 -6.22 5.01 -2.25
N THR A 79 -4.94 5.22 -2.53
CA THR A 79 -3.89 5.18 -1.50
C THR A 79 -3.98 6.35 -0.53
N MET A 80 -4.35 7.55 -0.98
CA MET A 80 -4.56 8.67 -0.05
C MET A 80 -5.72 8.42 0.91
N VAL A 81 -6.80 7.82 0.44
CA VAL A 81 -7.97 7.51 1.26
C VAL A 81 -7.67 6.38 2.24
N VAL A 82 -7.09 5.29 1.75
CA VAL A 82 -6.85 4.09 2.57
C VAL A 82 -5.57 4.20 3.41
N GLN A 83 -4.63 5.05 3.03
CA GLN A 83 -3.34 5.29 3.70
C GLN A 83 -2.47 4.05 3.91
N SER A 84 -2.79 2.94 3.24
CA SER A 84 -2.07 1.67 3.32
C SER A 84 -1.63 1.25 1.93
N SER A 85 -0.34 1.37 1.67
CA SER A 85 0.26 0.99 0.37
C SER A 85 0.10 -0.50 0.11
N SER A 86 0.28 -1.35 1.13
CA SER A 86 0.09 -2.80 1.00
C SER A 86 -1.34 -3.18 0.66
N PHE A 87 -2.33 -2.47 1.22
CA PHE A 87 -3.73 -2.67 0.84
C PHE A 87 -3.98 -2.28 -0.60
N THR A 88 -3.54 -1.08 -1.02
CA THR A 88 -3.78 -0.63 -2.39
C THR A 88 -3.12 -1.54 -3.43
N SER A 89 -1.88 -1.99 -3.20
CA SER A 89 -1.22 -2.94 -4.09
C SER A 89 -1.97 -4.28 -4.17
N ALA A 90 -2.45 -4.81 -3.04
CA ALA A 90 -3.22 -6.04 -3.02
C ALA A 90 -4.57 -5.90 -3.76
N LEU A 91 -5.22 -4.74 -3.63
CA LEU A 91 -6.43 -4.43 -4.39
C LEU A 91 -6.16 -4.39 -5.90
N ILE A 92 -5.11 -3.70 -6.34
CA ILE A 92 -4.74 -3.63 -7.76
C ILE A 92 -4.46 -5.03 -8.32
N VAL A 93 -3.70 -5.86 -7.58
CA VAL A 93 -3.44 -7.25 -7.98
C VAL A 93 -4.73 -8.07 -8.07
N THR A 94 -5.66 -7.87 -7.14
CA THR A 94 -6.96 -8.55 -7.13
C THR A 94 -7.80 -8.16 -8.35
N LEU A 95 -7.83 -6.87 -8.72
CA LEU A 95 -8.54 -6.36 -9.89
C LEU A 95 -7.96 -6.89 -11.22
N VAL A 96 -6.64 -7.08 -11.28
CA VAL A 96 -6.00 -7.74 -12.42
C VAL A 96 -6.36 -9.22 -12.46
N ALA A 97 -6.35 -9.90 -11.31
CA ALA A 97 -6.68 -11.33 -11.21
C ALA A 97 -8.16 -11.62 -11.53
N SER A 98 -9.08 -10.69 -11.25
CA SER A 98 -10.50 -10.81 -11.60
C SER A 98 -10.81 -10.43 -13.05
N GLY A 99 -9.83 -9.89 -13.80
CA GLY A 99 -10.01 -9.45 -15.18
C GLY A 99 -10.64 -8.07 -15.35
N GLU A 100 -10.93 -7.37 -14.24
CA GLU A 100 -11.53 -6.02 -14.24
C GLU A 100 -10.52 -4.93 -14.65
N MET A 101 -9.22 -5.24 -14.57
CA MET A 101 -8.13 -4.33 -14.88
C MET A 101 -7.04 -5.02 -15.70
N THR A 102 -6.55 -4.37 -16.76
CA THR A 102 -5.42 -4.90 -17.53
C THR A 102 -4.11 -4.71 -16.77
N LEU A 103 -3.13 -5.59 -17.00
CA LEU A 103 -1.79 -5.49 -16.41
C LEU A 103 -1.14 -4.13 -16.70
N GLY A 104 -1.28 -3.67 -17.93
CA GLY A 104 -0.74 -2.39 -18.36
C GLY A 104 -1.35 -1.20 -17.63
N THR A 105 -2.67 -1.19 -17.43
CA THR A 105 -3.35 -0.18 -16.58
C THR A 105 -2.89 -0.29 -15.12
N ALA A 106 -2.69 -1.52 -14.61
CA ALA A 106 -2.29 -1.78 -13.23
C ALA A 106 -0.91 -1.24 -12.89
N VAL A 107 0.04 -1.31 -13.82
CA VAL A 107 1.39 -0.73 -13.68
C VAL A 107 1.32 0.77 -13.36
N PHE A 108 0.52 1.52 -14.12
CA PHE A 108 0.32 2.94 -13.88
C PHE A 108 -0.42 3.23 -12.57
N ALA A 109 -1.38 2.41 -12.18
CA ALA A 109 -2.05 2.54 -10.88
C ALA A 109 -1.12 2.27 -9.70
N ILE A 110 -0.18 1.32 -9.82
CA ILE A 110 0.85 1.09 -8.80
C ILE A 110 1.79 2.30 -8.68
N MET A 111 2.17 2.92 -9.80
CA MET A 111 2.92 4.18 -9.78
C MET A 111 2.13 5.27 -9.04
N GLY A 112 0.82 5.36 -9.29
CA GLY A 112 -0.09 6.23 -8.56
C GLY A 112 -0.09 5.98 -7.06
N ALA A 113 -0.19 4.73 -6.65
CA ALA A 113 -0.18 4.33 -5.24
C ALA A 113 1.12 4.74 -4.52
N ASN A 114 2.27 4.65 -5.20
CA ASN A 114 3.55 5.10 -4.67
C ASN A 114 3.59 6.61 -4.42
N ILE A 115 2.99 7.42 -5.31
CA ILE A 115 2.83 8.87 -5.09
C ILE A 115 1.85 9.14 -3.94
N GLY A 116 0.73 8.43 -3.86
CA GLY A 116 -0.26 8.63 -2.79
C GLY A 116 0.32 8.43 -1.38
N THR A 117 1.23 7.45 -1.23
CA THR A 117 1.97 7.23 0.02
C THR A 117 2.85 8.42 0.37
N ALA A 118 3.49 9.05 -0.63
CA ALA A 118 4.33 10.22 -0.42
C ALA A 118 3.53 11.43 0.09
N VAL A 119 2.34 11.66 -0.47
CA VAL A 119 1.45 12.72 0.00
C VAL A 119 1.07 12.51 1.47
N THR A 120 0.80 11.26 1.87
CA THR A 120 0.45 10.94 3.25
C THR A 120 1.63 11.14 4.21
N GLY A 121 2.86 10.80 3.77
CA GLY A 121 4.09 11.06 4.52
C GLY A 121 4.28 12.55 4.85
N VAL A 122 4.09 13.42 3.87
CA VAL A 122 4.14 14.88 4.08
C VAL A 122 3.05 15.35 5.03
N ILE A 123 1.80 14.88 4.89
CA ILE A 123 0.69 15.25 5.79
C ILE A 123 1.02 14.89 7.25
N VAL A 124 1.52 13.67 7.49
CA VAL A 124 1.91 13.20 8.84
C VAL A 124 3.09 14.00 9.38
N ALA A 125 4.05 14.37 8.53
CA ALA A 125 5.15 15.23 8.94
C ALA A 125 4.67 16.64 9.34
N LEU A 126 3.77 17.24 8.56
CA LEU A 126 3.16 18.54 8.85
C LEU A 126 2.33 18.52 10.14
N ALA A 127 1.64 17.42 10.45
CA ALA A 127 0.93 17.26 11.73
C ALA A 127 1.86 17.39 12.95
N ASN A 128 3.16 17.10 12.80
CA ASN A 128 4.16 17.19 13.86
C ASN A 128 4.85 18.57 13.97
N VAL A 129 4.40 19.59 13.22
CA VAL A 129 5.06 20.92 13.13
C VAL A 129 5.22 21.64 14.47
N ARG A 130 4.33 21.37 15.45
CA ARG A 130 4.33 22.03 16.76
C ARG A 130 5.57 21.70 17.62
N ILE A 131 6.19 20.54 17.40
CA ILE A 131 7.35 20.09 18.18
C ILE A 131 8.57 20.06 17.26
N LYS A 132 9.42 21.10 17.29
CA LYS A 132 10.59 21.25 16.38
C LYS A 132 11.43 19.98 16.23
N ARG A 133 11.71 19.25 17.32
CA ARG A 133 12.51 18.01 17.28
C ARG A 133 11.81 16.87 16.54
N ASN A 134 10.51 16.68 16.75
CA ASN A 134 9.73 15.62 16.11
C ASN A 134 9.46 15.97 14.64
N PHE A 135 9.12 17.23 14.36
CA PHE A 135 8.96 17.73 12.99
C PHE A 135 10.21 17.45 12.16
N ARG A 136 11.39 17.82 12.64
CA ARG A 136 12.64 17.64 11.88
C ARG A 136 12.91 16.17 11.55
N ARG A 137 12.63 15.25 12.48
CA ARG A 137 12.80 13.80 12.27
C ARG A 137 11.76 13.23 11.30
N SER A 138 10.48 13.49 11.54
CA SER A 138 9.39 12.98 10.71
C SER A 138 9.40 13.58 9.31
N PHE A 139 9.73 14.86 9.17
CA PHE A 139 9.83 15.53 7.87
C PHE A 139 11.02 15.06 7.05
N THR A 140 12.20 14.89 7.66
CA THR A 140 13.34 14.29 6.96
C THR A 140 13.04 12.85 6.55
N ALA A 141 12.44 12.04 7.42
CA ALA A 141 12.07 10.66 7.08
C ALA A 141 11.04 10.60 5.95
N ALA A 142 9.99 11.43 6.00
CA ALA A 142 9.01 11.56 4.93
C ALA A 142 9.69 11.95 3.61
N LEU A 143 10.47 13.04 3.59
CA LEU A 143 11.15 13.47 2.36
C LEU A 143 12.08 12.42 1.76
N MET A 144 12.85 11.68 2.56
CA MET A 144 13.74 10.64 2.02
C MET A 144 12.94 9.53 1.31
N HIS A 145 11.83 9.12 1.91
CA HIS A 145 10.91 8.14 1.32
C HIS A 145 10.19 8.71 0.08
N ASP A 146 9.71 9.94 0.18
CA ASP A 146 8.87 10.59 -0.84
C ASP A 146 9.69 10.95 -2.08
N LEU A 147 10.94 11.38 -1.92
CA LEU A 147 11.87 11.61 -3.03
C LEU A 147 12.13 10.33 -3.82
N PHE A 148 12.33 9.20 -3.14
CA PHE A 148 12.52 7.92 -3.81
C PHE A 148 11.28 7.50 -4.61
N ASN A 149 10.09 7.61 -4.00
CA ASN A 149 8.83 7.25 -4.66
C ASN A 149 8.51 8.16 -5.86
N ILE A 150 8.68 9.48 -5.71
CA ILE A 150 8.42 10.44 -6.78
C ILE A 150 9.44 10.27 -7.90
N LEU A 151 10.73 10.09 -7.59
CA LEU A 151 11.77 9.88 -8.61
C LEU A 151 11.52 8.59 -9.39
N THR A 152 11.11 7.52 -8.72
CA THR A 152 10.77 6.26 -9.38
C THR A 152 9.64 6.46 -10.37
N VAL A 153 8.57 7.16 -10.00
CA VAL A 153 7.47 7.40 -10.94
C VAL A 153 7.89 8.36 -12.05
N LEU A 154 8.64 9.41 -11.74
CA LEU A 154 9.14 10.37 -12.73
C LEU A 154 10.03 9.71 -13.79
N LEU A 155 10.80 8.68 -13.42
CA LEU A 155 11.64 7.93 -14.35
C LEU A 155 10.86 6.84 -15.08
N VAL A 156 10.07 6.03 -14.35
CA VAL A 156 9.43 4.83 -14.92
C VAL A 156 8.17 5.18 -15.71
N PHE A 157 7.40 6.21 -15.33
CA PHE A 157 6.20 6.61 -16.05
C PHE A 157 6.44 7.01 -17.52
N PRO A 158 7.38 7.92 -17.85
CA PRO A 158 7.64 8.26 -19.26
C PRO A 158 8.27 7.11 -20.01
N VAL A 159 9.11 6.28 -19.37
CA VAL A 159 9.66 5.07 -19.99
C VAL A 159 8.53 4.12 -20.36
N GLU A 160 7.62 3.83 -19.43
CA GLU A 160 6.51 2.91 -19.68
C GLU A 160 5.50 3.47 -20.69
N TRP A 161 5.22 4.78 -20.64
CA TRP A 161 4.36 5.46 -21.61
C TRP A 161 4.93 5.38 -23.04
N LEU A 162 6.25 5.54 -23.20
CA LEU A 162 6.91 5.57 -24.52
C LEU A 162 7.22 4.18 -25.07
N THR A 163 7.55 3.22 -24.20
CA THR A 163 8.04 1.91 -24.62
C THR A 163 7.01 0.79 -24.50
N GLY A 164 5.97 1.00 -23.68
CA GLY A 164 5.00 -0.05 -23.35
C GLY A 164 5.66 -1.32 -22.82
N MET A 165 6.84 -1.21 -22.19
CA MET A 165 7.68 -2.34 -21.80
C MET A 165 6.96 -3.32 -20.86
N PHE A 166 6.03 -2.82 -20.05
CA PHE A 166 5.17 -3.65 -19.18
C PHE A 166 3.77 -3.86 -19.76
N HIS A 167 3.27 -2.99 -20.64
CA HIS A 167 1.92 -3.04 -21.23
C HIS A 167 1.79 -3.95 -22.47
N ALA A 168 2.81 -4.06 -23.33
CA ALA A 168 2.66 -4.58 -24.70
C ALA A 168 2.69 -6.12 -24.80
N GLU A 169 3.28 -6.83 -23.85
CA GLU A 169 3.49 -8.27 -23.95
C GLU A 169 3.36 -8.87 -22.55
N GLY A 170 2.42 -9.80 -22.34
CA GLY A 170 2.41 -10.70 -21.17
C GLY A 170 3.68 -11.56 -21.05
N TYR A 171 4.65 -11.35 -21.94
CA TYR A 171 5.99 -11.87 -21.97
C TYR A 171 6.98 -10.72 -21.67
N GLY A 172 7.13 -10.38 -20.39
CA GLY A 172 8.04 -9.30 -19.95
C GLY A 172 9.52 -9.55 -20.28
N ILE A 173 10.39 -8.63 -19.84
CA ILE A 173 11.87 -8.72 -19.94
C ILE A 173 12.41 -10.14 -19.70
N PHE A 174 11.81 -10.88 -18.75
CA PHE A 174 12.17 -12.27 -18.44
C PHE A 174 11.98 -13.22 -19.61
N THR A 175 10.95 -13.05 -20.42
CA THR A 175 10.70 -13.87 -21.62
C THR A 175 11.56 -13.44 -22.79
N ARG A 176 11.87 -12.14 -22.92
CA ARG A 176 12.85 -11.66 -23.91
C ARG A 176 14.26 -12.14 -23.59
N LEU A 177 14.61 -12.20 -22.30
CA LEU A 177 15.85 -12.82 -21.83
C LEU A 177 15.82 -14.34 -22.01
N ALA A 178 14.71 -15.02 -21.68
CA ALA A 178 14.58 -16.47 -21.88
C ALA A 178 14.59 -16.86 -23.37
N GLY A 179 14.00 -16.05 -24.24
CA GLY A 179 14.04 -16.22 -25.69
C GLY A 179 15.44 -16.02 -26.27
N TRP A 180 16.27 -15.16 -25.66
CA TRP A 180 17.70 -15.04 -25.98
C TRP A 180 18.53 -16.24 -25.52
N TRP A 181 18.07 -17.01 -24.54
CA TRP A 181 18.72 -18.25 -24.07
C TRP A 181 18.21 -19.51 -24.80
N LEU A 182 17.13 -19.41 -25.58
CA LEU A 182 16.49 -20.52 -26.30
C LEU A 182 16.70 -20.46 -27.83
N ILE A 183 17.57 -19.57 -28.31
CA ILE A 183 18.12 -19.54 -29.68
C ILE A 183 19.62 -19.83 -29.58
#